data_AF-C6HUU2-F1
#
_entry.id   AF-C6HUU2-F1
#
_cell.length_a   1.000
_cell.length_b   1.000
_cell.length_c   1.000
_cell.angle_alpha   90.00
_cell.angle_beta   90.00
_cell.angle_gamma   90.00
#
_symmetry.space_group_name_H-M   'P 1'
#
loop_
_entity.id
_entity.type
_entity.pdbx_description
1 polymer ?
#
loop_
_entity_poly.entity_id
_entity_poly.type
_entity_poly.pdbx_seq_one_letter_code
_entity_poly.pdbx_strand_id
1 'polypeptide(L)'
;MVEDLNVKGMSASAAGTVETPGRNVRQKSGLNRSLLDQGWSAFLRMLEYKADGSGGRVVRIPPQYTSQTCAVCGHVSPENRTTQALFRCVSCGHAENADLNAARNILRAGHARLACGTNTSPEVGAKAQEPTEAA
;
A
#
# COMPACT_ATOMS: atom_id res chain seq x y z
N MET A 1 -3.41 0.73 10.22
CA MET A 1 -2.49 1.54 9.39
C MET A 1 -2.12 0.71 8.18
N VAL A 2 -2.02 1.32 7.00
CA VAL A 2 -1.71 0.63 5.76
C VAL A 2 -0.79 1.49 4.90
N GLU A 3 -0.02 0.86 4.04
CA GLU A 3 0.72 1.56 3.00
C GLU A 3 -0.22 2.15 1.96
N ASP A 4 0.08 3.37 1.52
CA ASP A 4 -0.64 4.07 0.45
C ASP A 4 -0.07 3.66 -0.91
N LEU A 5 -0.29 2.40 -1.26
CA LEU A 5 0.11 1.88 -2.56
C LEU A 5 -0.77 2.50 -3.65
N ASN A 6 -0.14 2.98 -4.72
CA ASN A 6 -0.83 3.45 -5.92
C ASN A 6 -1.36 2.25 -6.75
N VAL A 7 -2.32 1.51 -6.19
CA VAL A 7 -2.87 0.29 -6.80
C VAL A 7 -3.39 0.56 -8.22
N LYS A 8 -4.07 1.70 -8.43
CA LYS A 8 -4.58 2.12 -9.73
C LYS A 8 -3.46 2.28 -10.78
N GLY A 9 -2.37 2.95 -10.42
CA GLY A 9 -1.21 3.09 -11.30
C GLY A 9 -0.47 1.76 -11.51
N MET A 10 -0.36 0.96 -10.45
CA MET A 10 0.28 -0.36 -10.52
C MET A 10 -0.49 -1.35 -11.39
N SER A 11 -1.81 -1.24 -11.52
CA SER A 11 -2.63 -2.09 -12.39
C SER A 11 -2.91 -1.49 -13.77
N ALA A 12 -2.42 -0.27 -14.06
CA ALA A 12 -2.61 0.37 -15.36
C ALA A 12 -1.89 -0.41 -16.47
N SER A 13 -2.47 -0.45 -17.67
CA SER A 13 -1.85 -1.07 -18.84
C SER A 13 -0.50 -0.43 -19.19
N ALA A 14 0.35 -1.20 -19.87
CA ALA A 14 1.58 -0.65 -20.43
C ALA A 14 1.27 0.49 -21.41
N ALA A 15 2.16 1.47 -21.50
CA ALA A 15 2.03 2.56 -22.47
C ALA A 15 2.14 2.04 -23.92
N GLY A 16 1.59 2.82 -24.87
CA GLY A 16 1.58 2.50 -26.29
C GLY A 16 0.22 2.03 -26.79
N THR A 17 0.15 1.69 -28.07
CA THR A 17 -1.05 1.15 -28.73
C THR A 17 -0.79 -0.27 -29.22
N VAL A 18 -1.77 -0.89 -29.89
CA VAL A 18 -1.58 -2.21 -30.50
C VAL A 18 -0.60 -2.12 -31.67
N GLU A 19 -0.65 -1.03 -32.43
CA GLU A 19 0.17 -0.77 -33.61
C GLU A 19 1.58 -0.35 -33.24
N THR A 20 1.73 0.44 -32.17
CA THR A 20 3.04 0.87 -31.64
C THR A 20 3.12 0.53 -30.15
N PRO A 21 3.46 -0.74 -29.81
CA PRO A 21 3.51 -1.18 -28.44
C PRO A 21 4.68 -0.55 -27.68
N GLY A 22 4.47 -0.29 -26.39
CA GLY A 22 5.54 0.15 -25.49
C GLY A 22 6.52 -0.95 -25.12
N ARG A 23 7.35 -0.69 -24.10
CA ARG A 23 8.34 -1.65 -23.60
C ARG A 23 7.72 -2.60 -22.58
N ASN A 24 8.20 -3.84 -22.54
CA ASN A 24 7.85 -4.86 -21.54
C ASN A 24 6.33 -5.13 -21.41
N VAL A 25 5.55 -5.00 -22.50
CA VAL A 25 4.08 -5.13 -22.48
C VAL A 25 3.63 -6.48 -21.92
N ARG A 26 4.28 -7.58 -22.31
CA ARG A 26 3.94 -8.94 -21.84
C ARG A 26 4.26 -9.14 -20.35
N GLN A 27 5.39 -8.64 -19.87
CA GLN A 27 5.74 -8.71 -18.46
C GLN A 27 4.76 -7.88 -17.62
N LYS A 28 4.42 -6.68 -18.09
CA LYS A 28 3.46 -5.79 -17.44
C LYS A 28 2.06 -6.37 -17.40
N SER A 29 1.58 -6.98 -18.49
CA SER A 29 0.26 -7.62 -18.51
C SER A 29 0.19 -8.81 -17.54
N GLY A 30 1.26 -9.61 -17.45
CA GLY A 30 1.38 -10.68 -16.45
C GLY A 30 1.29 -10.16 -15.03
N LEU A 31 2.06 -9.12 -14.69
CA LEU A 31 2.03 -8.48 -13.37
C LEU A 31 0.66 -7.87 -13.06
N ASN A 32 0.04 -7.19 -14.02
CA ASN A 32 -1.29 -6.59 -13.86
C ASN A 32 -2.34 -7.67 -13.56
N ARG A 33 -2.29 -8.81 -14.27
CA ARG A 33 -3.21 -9.91 -14.01
C ARG A 33 -3.09 -10.41 -12.57
N SER A 34 -1.86 -10.63 -12.08
CA SER A 34 -1.64 -11.03 -10.68
C SER A 34 -2.10 -9.97 -9.67
N LEU A 35 -1.92 -8.67 -9.96
CA LEU A 35 -2.38 -7.60 -9.08
C LEU A 35 -3.91 -7.51 -9.02
N LEU A 36 -4.58 -7.67 -10.17
CA LEU A 36 -6.04 -7.61 -10.28
C LEU A 36 -6.70 -8.82 -9.63
N ASP A 37 -6.11 -10.01 -9.78
CA ASP A 37 -6.58 -11.25 -9.17
C ASP A 37 -6.62 -11.17 -7.63
N GLN A 38 -5.66 -10.47 -7.03
CA GLN A 38 -5.62 -10.26 -5.58
C GLN A 38 -6.64 -9.24 -5.04
N GLY A 39 -7.27 -8.44 -5.91
CA GLY A 39 -8.37 -7.56 -5.51
C GLY A 39 -7.99 -6.43 -4.53
N TRP A 40 -6.75 -5.93 -4.54
CA TRP A 40 -6.25 -4.94 -3.57
C TRP A 40 -7.13 -3.70 -3.38
N SER A 41 -7.69 -3.16 -4.47
CA SER A 41 -8.61 -2.01 -4.39
C SER A 41 -9.88 -2.33 -3.60
N ALA A 42 -10.45 -3.52 -3.80
CA ALA A 42 -11.64 -3.96 -3.08
C ALA A 42 -11.32 -4.25 -1.61
N PHE A 43 -10.17 -4.85 -1.34
CA PHE A 43 -9.68 -5.11 0.01
C PHE A 43 -9.54 -3.80 0.82
N LEU A 44 -8.86 -2.79 0.27
CA LEU A 44 -8.68 -1.50 0.96
C LEU A 44 -10.02 -0.79 1.21
N ARG A 45 -10.92 -0.79 0.22
CA ARG A 45 -12.27 -0.21 0.38
C ARG A 45 -13.06 -0.92 1.48
N MET A 46 -12.99 -2.24 1.53
CA MET A 46 -13.68 -3.03 2.56
C MET A 46 -13.07 -2.78 3.95
N LEU A 47 -11.75 -2.67 4.03
CA LEU A 47 -11.05 -2.34 5.28
C LEU A 47 -11.49 -0.96 5.81
N GLU A 48 -11.56 0.04 4.94
CA GLU A 48 -12.04 1.39 5.28
C GLU A 48 -13.49 1.36 5.74
N TYR A 49 -14.38 0.71 4.98
CA TYR A 49 -15.80 0.60 5.33
C TYR A 49 -16.02 -0.08 6.69
N LYS A 50 -15.31 -1.19 6.98
CA LYS A 50 -15.40 -1.87 8.29
C LYS A 50 -14.82 -1.06 9.44
N ALA A 51 -13.70 -0.36 9.20
CA ALA A 51 -13.09 0.49 10.22
C ALA A 51 -14.05 1.62 10.61
N ASP A 52 -14.59 2.32 9.61
CA ASP A 52 -15.55 3.42 9.81
C ASP A 52 -16.81 2.95 10.56
N GLY A 53 -17.39 1.83 10.13
CA GLY A 53 -18.55 1.24 10.81
C GLY A 53 -18.31 0.80 12.27
N SER A 54 -17.05 0.70 12.69
CA SER A 54 -16.66 0.38 14.08
C SER A 54 -16.17 1.61 14.86
N GLY A 55 -16.30 2.83 14.31
CA GLY A 55 -15.75 4.06 14.88
C GLY A 55 -14.22 4.16 14.80
N GLY A 56 -13.59 3.27 14.03
CA GLY A 56 -12.16 3.28 13.76
C GLY A 56 -11.82 4.05 12.47
N ARG A 57 -10.52 4.13 12.17
CA ARG A 57 -10.04 4.72 10.91
C ARG A 57 -8.85 3.97 10.35
N VAL A 58 -8.73 3.98 9.02
CA VAL A 58 -7.54 3.49 8.32
C VAL A 58 -6.61 4.67 8.05
N VAL A 59 -5.40 4.62 8.62
CA VAL A 59 -4.35 5.61 8.35
C VAL A 59 -3.45 5.08 7.24
N ARG A 60 -3.35 5.85 6.16
CA ARG A 60 -2.47 5.59 5.00
C ARG A 60 -1.10 6.23 5.22
N ILE A 61 -0.02 5.50 4.94
CA ILE A 61 1.36 5.97 5.07
C ILE A 61 2.15 5.78 3.77
N PRO A 62 3.17 6.60 3.49
CA PRO A 62 4.00 6.41 2.30
C PRO A 62 4.68 5.03 2.30
N PRO A 63 4.57 4.24 1.22
CA PRO A 63 5.11 2.86 1.17
C PRO A 63 6.65 2.79 1.09
N GLN A 64 7.33 3.92 0.90
CA GLN A 64 8.76 3.93 0.62
C GLN A 64 9.56 3.44 1.83
N TYR A 65 10.49 2.52 1.58
CA TYR A 65 11.49 2.01 2.53
C TYR A 65 10.97 1.29 3.77
N THR A 66 9.66 1.12 3.95
CA THR A 66 9.03 0.39 5.08
C THR A 66 9.55 -1.04 5.26
N SER A 67 9.87 -1.71 4.17
CA SER A 67 10.41 -3.08 4.15
C SER A 67 11.94 -3.16 4.23
N GLN A 68 12.63 -2.03 4.04
CA GLN A 68 14.11 -1.94 4.03
C GLN A 68 14.66 -1.26 5.27
N THR A 69 13.83 -0.52 6.01
CA THR A 69 14.21 0.13 7.26
C THR A 69 14.28 -0.90 8.39
N CYS A 70 15.33 -0.87 9.20
CA CYS A 70 15.39 -1.66 10.41
C CYS A 70 14.50 -1.05 11.49
N ALA A 71 13.54 -1.82 12.01
CA ALA A 71 12.65 -1.36 13.08
C ALA A 71 13.37 -1.06 14.40
N VAL A 72 14.58 -1.59 14.59
CA VAL A 72 15.40 -1.41 15.81
C VAL A 72 16.29 -0.16 15.71
N CYS A 73 17.14 -0.08 14.69
CA CYS A 73 18.14 0.99 14.59
C CYS A 73 17.79 2.09 13.57
N GLY A 74 16.77 1.91 12.74
CA GLY A 74 16.38 2.86 11.70
C GLY A 74 17.25 2.86 10.44
N HIS A 75 18.30 2.03 10.36
CA HIS A 75 19.13 1.93 9.16
C HIS A 75 18.30 1.42 7.96
N VAL A 76 18.43 2.09 6.81
CA VAL A 76 17.73 1.76 5.56
C VAL A 76 18.74 1.22 4.56
N SER A 77 18.50 0.03 4.03
CA SER A 77 19.33 -0.58 2.99
C SER A 77 18.53 -1.65 2.25
N PRO A 78 18.67 -1.77 0.92
CA PRO A 78 18.06 -2.86 0.15
C PRO A 78 18.62 -4.22 0.55
N GLU A 79 19.87 -4.29 1.00
CA GLU A 79 20.51 -5.51 1.51
C GLU A 79 19.90 -6.02 2.82
N ASN A 80 19.11 -5.19 3.52
CA ASN A 80 18.42 -5.62 4.73
C ASN A 80 17.33 -6.69 4.47
N ARG A 81 16.82 -6.78 3.24
CA ARG A 81 15.80 -7.75 2.81
C ARG A 81 16.15 -8.33 1.44
N THR A 82 16.91 -9.41 1.43
CA THR A 82 17.28 -10.14 0.21
C THR A 82 16.27 -11.21 -0.20
N THR A 83 15.36 -11.59 0.70
CA THR A 83 14.34 -12.62 0.45
C THR A 83 12.95 -12.15 0.87
N GLN A 84 11.91 -12.88 0.47
CA GLN A 84 10.54 -12.53 0.87
C GLN A 84 10.33 -12.66 2.38
N ALA A 85 10.83 -13.71 3.02
CA ALA A 85 10.50 -14.02 4.42
C ALA A 85 11.49 -13.49 5.46
N LEU A 86 12.78 -13.36 5.13
CA LEU A 86 13.82 -13.00 6.09
C LEU A 86 14.24 -11.54 5.95
N PHE A 87 14.35 -10.84 7.09
CA PHE A 87 15.00 -9.55 7.24
C PHE A 87 16.23 -9.69 8.13
N ARG A 88 17.35 -9.08 7.74
CA ARG A 88 18.56 -8.98 8.55
C ARG A 88 19.22 -7.63 8.33
N CYS A 89 19.27 -6.80 9.36
CA CYS A 89 19.90 -5.49 9.27
C CYS A 89 21.41 -5.61 9.10
N VAL A 90 21.97 -4.98 8.07
CA VAL A 90 23.42 -4.95 7.81
C VAL A 90 24.18 -4.00 8.76
N SER A 91 23.47 -3.13 9.47
CA SER A 91 24.06 -2.17 10.42
C SER A 91 24.12 -2.70 11.84
N CYS A 92 22.99 -3.18 12.40
CA CYS A 92 22.93 -3.62 13.80
C CYS A 92 22.77 -5.15 13.98
N GLY A 93 22.65 -5.92 12.89
CA GLY A 93 22.51 -7.37 12.94
C GLY A 93 21.12 -7.89 13.33
N HIS A 94 20.15 -7.02 13.65
CA HIS A 94 18.77 -7.41 13.95
C HIS A 94 18.19 -8.31 12.86
N ALA A 95 17.62 -9.45 13.23
CA ALA A 95 17.03 -10.39 12.30
C ALA A 95 15.64 -10.82 12.78
N GLU A 96 14.67 -10.81 11.87
CA GLU A 96 13.27 -11.14 12.14
C GLU A 96 12.59 -11.56 10.83
N ASN A 97 11.33 -11.98 10.91
CA ASN A 97 10.50 -12.08 9.72
C ASN A 97 10.32 -10.69 9.07
N ALA A 98 10.45 -10.63 7.75
CA ALA A 98 10.40 -9.37 7.02
C ALA A 98 9.07 -8.63 7.13
N ASP A 99 7.95 -9.35 7.19
CA ASP A 99 6.63 -8.76 7.31
C ASP A 99 6.40 -8.23 8.74
N LEU A 100 6.97 -8.87 9.77
CA LEU A 100 6.97 -8.32 11.14
C LEU A 100 7.78 -7.02 11.24
N ASN A 101 8.99 -6.98 10.66
CA ASN A 101 9.79 -5.76 10.62
C ASN A 101 9.06 -4.63 9.87
N ALA A 102 8.47 -4.94 8.71
CA ALA A 102 7.69 -3.97 7.94
C ALA A 102 6.46 -3.47 8.72
N ALA A 103 5.72 -4.36 9.40
CA ALA A 103 4.56 -3.97 10.21
C ALA A 103 4.94 -3.00 11.34
N ARG A 104 6.07 -3.21 12.01
CA ARG A 104 6.59 -2.28 13.03
C ARG A 104 6.92 -0.90 12.42
N ASN A 105 7.53 -0.86 11.25
CA ASN A 105 7.82 0.40 10.55
C ASN A 105 6.55 1.13 10.12
N ILE A 106 5.56 0.42 9.57
CA ILE A 106 4.26 0.97 9.18
C ILE A 106 3.54 1.55 10.41
N LEU A 107 3.55 0.83 11.54
CA LEU A 107 2.98 1.27 12.80
C LEU A 107 3.63 2.58 13.29
N ARG A 108 4.97 2.62 13.31
CA ARG A 108 5.74 3.81 13.69
C ARG A 108 5.43 5.00 12.78
N ALA A 109 5.41 4.79 11.47
CA ALA A 109 5.11 5.84 10.49
C ALA A 109 3.68 6.39 10.66
N GLY A 110 2.70 5.51 10.91
CA GLY A 110 1.32 5.94 11.10
C GLY A 110 1.13 6.69 12.42
N HIS A 111 1.78 6.29 13.52
CA HIS A 111 1.75 7.07 14.76
C HIS A 111 2.35 8.46 14.56
N ALA A 112 3.48 8.58 13.86
CA ALA A 112 4.06 9.88 13.53
C ALA A 112 3.09 10.76 12.71
N ARG A 113 2.41 10.17 11.71
CA ARG A 113 1.42 10.88 10.89
C ARG A 113 0.24 11.40 11.71
N LEU A 114 -0.22 10.63 12.70
CA LEU A 114 -1.29 11.04 13.60
C LEU A 114 -0.85 12.15 14.56
N ALA A 115 0.38 12.07 15.09
CA ALA A 115 0.91 13.08 16.00
C ALA A 115 1.12 14.44 15.30
N CYS A 116 1.51 14.45 14.03
CA CYS A 116 1.74 15.68 13.25
C CYS A 116 0.46 16.32 12.67
N GLY A 117 -0.73 15.76 12.91
CA GLY A 117 -2.00 16.34 12.45
C GLY A 117 -2.21 16.32 10.93
N THR A 118 -1.36 15.63 10.16
CA THR A 118 -1.49 15.54 8.70
C THR A 118 -2.55 14.49 8.34
N ASN A 119 -3.83 14.87 8.45
CA ASN A 119 -4.95 14.08 7.98
C ASN A 119 -5.06 14.23 6.45
N THR A 120 -4.50 13.30 5.68
CA THR A 120 -4.90 13.14 4.27
C THR A 120 -5.72 11.86 4.17
N SER A 121 -7.00 11.95 4.48
CA SER A 121 -7.96 11.03 3.86
C SER A 121 -8.22 11.60 2.45
N PRO A 122 -8.22 10.79 1.37
CA PRO A 122 -8.87 11.24 0.16
C PRO A 122 -10.35 11.42 0.50
N GLU A 123 -10.87 12.64 0.37
CA GLU A 123 -12.30 12.91 0.46
C GLU A 123 -13.01 12.06 -0.61
N VAL A 124 -13.61 10.95 -0.19
CA VAL A 124 -14.57 10.25 -1.03
C VAL A 124 -15.82 11.12 -1.00
N GLY A 125 -16.01 11.89 -2.07
CA GLY A 125 -17.12 12.80 -2.23
C GLY A 125 -18.44 12.13 -1.84
N ALA A 126 -19.16 12.77 -0.93
CA ALA A 126 -20.57 12.52 -0.71
C ALA A 126 -21.30 12.75 -2.04
N LYS A 127 -21.59 11.68 -2.77
CA LYS A 127 -22.62 11.75 -3.81
C LYS A 127 -23.96 11.68 -3.09
N ALA A 128 -24.69 12.79 -3.15
CA ALA A 128 -26.09 12.85 -2.81
C ALA A 128 -26.84 11.76 -3.56
N GLN A 129 -27.63 10.98 -2.82
CA GLN A 129 -28.50 9.96 -3.35
C GLN A 129 -29.82 10.65 -3.68
N GLU A 130 -30.14 10.81 -4.96
CA GLU A 130 -31.47 11.24 -5.38
C GLU A 130 -32.45 10.07 -5.17
N PRO A 131 -33.60 10.28 -4.49
CA PRO A 131 -34.60 9.24 -4.33
C PRO A 131 -35.31 8.96 -5.66
N THR A 132 -35.47 7.67 -5.94
CA THR A 132 -36.27 7.14 -7.03
C THR A 132 -37.73 6.98 -6.57
N GLU A 133 -38.66 7.65 -7.24
CA GLU A 133 -40.09 7.31 -7.28
C GLU A 133 -40.50 7.50 -8.76
N ALA A 134 -40.89 6.49 -9.54
CA ALA A 134 -42.01 5.54 -9.42
C ALA A 134 -43.39 6.19 -9.58
N ALA A 135 -43.79 6.44 -10.84
CA ALA A 135 -45.12 6.19 -11.41
C ALA A 135 -45.08 6.41 -12.93
#